data_AF-A0A7C2QK26-F1
#
_entry.id   AF-A0A7C2QK26-F1
#
_cell.length_a   1.000
_cell.length_b   1.000
_cell.length_c   1.000
_cell.angle_alpha   90.00
_cell.angle_beta   90.00
_cell.angle_gamma   90.00
#
_symmetry.space_group_name_H-M   'P 1'
#
loop_
_entity.id
_entity.type
_entity.pdbx_description
1 polymer ?
#
loop_
_entity_poly.entity_id
_entity_poly.type
_entity_poly.pdbx_seq_one_letter_code
_entity_poly.pdbx_strand_id
1 'polypeptide(L)'
;MTAWRSWRQVYWAWREAQIEAYRDALPRAHLLHLAEEAVRRYMGAEPQTALTEVLLASWVDEIIAERLGLPSYRAWLRAQRAAMRRAAAANADLTPPAAPPASVPAAT
;
A
#
# COMPACT_ATOMS: atom_id res chain seq x y z
N MET A 1 -10.93 0.16 -20.36
CA MET A 1 -10.14 -1.10 -20.26
C MET A 1 -9.74 -1.32 -18.81
N THR A 2 -10.55 -2.02 -18.02
CA THR A 2 -10.21 -2.36 -16.62
C THR A 2 -9.27 -3.56 -16.62
N ALA A 3 -7.97 -3.30 -16.76
CA ALA A 3 -6.96 -4.33 -16.51
C ALA A 3 -7.08 -4.74 -15.04
N TRP A 4 -7.34 -6.03 -14.79
CA TRP A 4 -7.44 -6.58 -13.45
C TRP A 4 -6.08 -6.41 -12.77
N ARG A 5 -5.93 -5.36 -11.94
CA ARG A 5 -4.70 -5.18 -11.17
C ARG A 5 -4.65 -6.26 -10.11
N SER A 6 -3.59 -7.06 -10.10
CA SER A 6 -3.36 -8.01 -9.02
C SER A 6 -3.18 -7.23 -7.69
N TRP A 7 -3.52 -7.83 -6.55
CA TRP A 7 -3.30 -7.22 -5.23
C TRP A 7 -1.85 -6.76 -5.02
N ARG A 8 -0.90 -7.47 -5.63
CA ARG A 8 0.51 -7.10 -5.62
C ARG A 8 0.77 -5.82 -6.41
N GLN A 9 0.17 -5.66 -7.59
CA GLN A 9 0.27 -4.42 -8.36
C GLN A 9 -0.37 -3.23 -7.64
N VAL A 10 -1.53 -3.44 -6.99
CA VAL A 10 -2.18 -2.39 -6.19
C VAL A 10 -1.28 -1.97 -5.02
N TYR A 11 -0.69 -2.93 -4.31
CA TYR A 11 0.25 -2.65 -3.24
C TYR A 11 1.46 -1.86 -3.73
N TRP A 12 2.07 -2.25 -4.84
CA TRP A 12 3.22 -1.54 -5.39
C TRP A 12 2.88 -0.11 -5.81
N ALA A 13 1.76 0.08 -6.51
CA ALA A 13 1.32 1.42 -6.90
C ALA A 13 1.00 2.29 -5.67
N TRP A 14 0.39 1.71 -4.64
CA TRP A 14 0.15 2.40 -3.38
C TRP A 14 1.46 2.79 -2.69
N ARG A 15 2.41 1.85 -2.56
CA ARG A 15 3.72 2.09 -1.95
C ARG A 15 4.47 3.20 -2.68
N GLU A 16 4.52 3.14 -4.01
CA GLU A 16 5.17 4.15 -4.84
C GLU A 16 4.55 5.53 -4.61
N ALA A 17 3.22 5.62 -4.59
CA ALA A 17 2.54 6.89 -4.34
C ALA A 17 2.83 7.46 -2.94
N GLN A 18 3.01 6.61 -1.92
CA GLN A 18 3.42 7.08 -0.60
C GLN A 18 4.84 7.64 -0.59
N ILE A 19 5.76 6.96 -1.29
CA ILE A 19 7.16 7.37 -1.38
C ILE A 19 7.27 8.67 -2.19
N GLU A 20 6.57 8.76 -3.32
CA GLU A 20 6.58 9.97 -4.16
C GLU A 20 6.04 11.18 -3.40
N ALA A 21 4.91 11.04 -2.71
CA ALA A 21 4.35 12.13 -1.91
C ALA A 21 5.32 12.60 -0.81
N TYR A 22 6.13 11.70 -0.25
CA TYR A 22 7.18 12.06 0.70
C TYR A 22 8.35 12.76 0.02
N ARG A 23 8.79 12.29 -1.16
CA ARG A 23 9.86 12.93 -1.95
C ARG A 23 9.48 14.36 -2.36
N ASP A 24 8.24 14.55 -2.81
CA ASP A 24 7.71 15.87 -3.23
C ASP A 24 7.64 16.88 -2.09
N ALA A 25 7.45 16.40 -0.85
CA ALA A 25 7.44 17.24 0.34
C ALA A 25 8.85 17.63 0.83
N LEU A 26 9.91 17.01 0.30
CA LEU A 26 11.28 17.24 0.78
C LEU A 26 12.06 18.25 -0.09
N PRO A 27 12.83 19.15 0.55
CA PRO A 27 13.85 19.92 -0.15
C PRO A 27 14.88 18.99 -0.82
N ARG A 28 15.40 19.41 -1.98
CA ARG A 28 16.42 18.68 -2.73
C ARG A 28 17.63 18.27 -1.89
N ALA A 29 18.06 19.12 -0.96
CA ALA A 29 19.18 18.83 -0.07
C ALA A 29 18.92 17.60 0.82
N HIS A 30 17.70 17.41 1.31
CA HIS A 30 17.35 16.22 2.09
C HIS A 30 17.36 14.95 1.23
N LEU A 31 16.93 15.03 -0.03
CA LEU A 31 17.02 13.89 -0.95
C LEU A 31 18.48 13.46 -1.20
N LEU A 32 19.40 14.42 -1.30
CA LEU A 32 20.83 14.13 -1.41
C LEU A 32 21.37 13.44 -0.16
N HIS A 33 20.97 13.89 1.03
CA HIS A 33 21.38 13.22 2.27
C HIS A 33 20.83 11.79 2.39
N LEU A 34 19.60 11.54 1.91
CA LEU A 34 19.06 10.17 1.83
C LEU A 34 19.87 9.30 0.88
N ALA A 35 20.32 9.86 -0.25
CA ALA A 35 21.20 9.15 -1.18
C ALA A 35 22.56 8.81 -0.54
N GLU A 36 23.16 9.75 0.19
CA GLU A 36 24.40 9.49 0.95
C GLU A 36 24.20 8.41 2.03
N GLU A 37 23.05 8.42 2.71
CA GLU A 37 22.68 7.40 3.69
C GLU A 37 22.52 6.02 3.04
N ALA A 38 21.84 5.96 1.88
CA ALA A 38 21.70 4.74 1.09
C ALA A 38 23.08 4.17 0.72
N VAL A 39 23.99 5.01 0.26
CA VAL A 39 25.38 4.61 -0.02
C VAL A 39 26.03 4.01 1.22
N ARG A 40 25.98 4.68 2.37
CA ARG A 40 26.58 4.17 3.62
C ARG A 40 25.97 2.86 4.12
N ARG A 41 24.67 2.66 3.90
CA ARG A 41 23.93 1.51 4.43
C ARG A 41 24.07 0.26 3.56
N TYR A 42 24.12 0.44 2.23
CA TYR A 42 24.03 -0.67 1.29
C TYR A 42 25.31 -0.92 0.49
N MET A 43 26.24 0.04 0.42
CA MET A 43 27.62 -0.22 0.00
C MET A 43 28.47 -0.44 1.25
N GLY A 44 28.92 -1.68 1.44
CA GLY A 44 29.96 -1.99 2.44
C GLY A 44 31.30 -1.33 2.10
N ALA A 45 32.34 -1.62 2.88
CA ALA A 45 33.68 -1.05 2.69
C ALA A 45 34.39 -1.43 1.37
N GLU A 46 33.86 -2.39 0.62
CA GLU A 46 34.44 -2.87 -0.64
C GLU A 46 33.65 -2.40 -1.86
N PRO A 47 34.27 -1.69 -2.81
CA PRO A 47 33.64 -1.22 -4.02
C PRO A 47 33.56 -2.35 -5.05
N GLN A 48 32.81 -3.40 -4.76
CA GLN A 48 32.44 -4.40 -5.76
C GLN A 48 30.95 -4.27 -6.07
N THR A 49 30.60 -3.23 -6.83
CA THR A 49 29.66 -3.22 -7.97
C THR A 49 29.46 -1.76 -8.34
N ALA A 50 29.70 -1.39 -9.60
CA ALA A 50 29.41 -0.06 -10.11
C ALA A 50 27.94 0.28 -9.79
N LEU A 51 27.73 1.30 -8.96
CA LEU A 51 26.41 1.78 -8.61
C LEU A 51 25.72 2.23 -9.90
N THR A 52 24.65 1.57 -10.31
CA THR A 52 23.74 2.17 -11.29
C THR A 52 22.82 3.12 -10.53
N GLU A 53 22.55 4.30 -11.08
CA GLU A 53 21.63 5.28 -10.48
C GLU A 53 20.27 4.65 -10.09
N VAL A 54 19.85 3.62 -10.83
CA VAL A 54 18.64 2.81 -10.58
C VAL A 54 18.70 2.03 -9.26
N LEU A 55 19.85 1.47 -8.88
CA LEU A 55 20.02 0.78 -7.60
C LEU A 55 20.01 1.78 -6.43
N LEU A 56 20.65 2.93 -6.60
CA LEU A 56 20.67 3.98 -5.58
C LEU A 56 19.25 4.50 -5.30
N ALA A 57 18.49 4.79 -6.34
CA ALA A 57 17.08 5.21 -6.22
C ALA A 57 16.26 4.15 -5.46
N SER A 58 16.44 2.87 -5.78
CA SER A 58 15.75 1.78 -5.11
C SER A 58 16.09 1.69 -3.61
N TRP A 59 17.34 1.94 -3.23
CA TRP A 59 17.74 1.94 -1.82
C TRP A 59 17.25 3.17 -1.05
N VAL A 60 17.21 4.33 -1.69
CA VAL A 60 16.57 5.52 -1.13
C VAL A 60 15.09 5.24 -0.85
N ASP A 61 14.41 4.55 -1.76
CA ASP A 61 13.00 4.17 -1.60
C ASP A 61 12.76 3.20 -0.45
N GLU A 62 13.69 2.26 -0.19
CA GLU A 62 13.64 1.41 1.00
C GLU A 62 13.80 2.24 2.28
N ILE A 63 14.75 3.18 2.33
CA ILE A 63 14.92 4.08 3.49
C ILE A 63 13.67 4.92 3.72
N ILE A 64 13.07 5.48 2.67
CA ILE A 64 11.83 6.26 2.78
C ILE A 64 10.68 5.37 3.26
N ALA A 65 10.53 4.17 2.71
CA ALA A 65 9.50 3.22 3.13
C ALA A 65 9.64 2.85 4.61
N GLU A 66 10.85 2.63 5.10
CA GLU A 66 11.13 2.39 6.53
C GLU A 66 10.76 3.61 7.39
N ARG A 67 11.16 4.82 6.98
CA ARG A 67 10.86 6.06 7.72
C ARG A 67 9.37 6.36 7.81
N LEU A 68 8.63 6.08 6.74
CA LEU A 68 7.17 6.18 6.69
C LEU A 68 6.46 5.05 7.45
N GLY A 69 7.20 4.03 7.92
CA GLY A 69 6.61 2.86 8.57
C GLY A 69 5.72 2.05 7.63
N LEU A 70 6.04 2.02 6.33
CA LEU A 70 5.20 1.31 5.37
C LEU A 70 5.19 -0.20 5.68
N PRO A 71 4.00 -0.81 5.77
CA PRO A 71 3.86 -2.23 6.03
C PRO A 71 4.37 -3.06 4.85
N SER A 72 4.89 -4.24 5.15
CA SER A 72 5.14 -5.25 4.11
C SER A 72 3.85 -5.63 3.39
N TYR A 73 3.96 -6.14 2.16
CA TYR A 73 2.82 -6.61 1.37
C TYR A 73 1.89 -7.55 2.15
N ARG A 74 2.44 -8.48 2.94
CA ARG A 74 1.64 -9.42 3.73
C ARG A 74 0.85 -8.71 4.84
N ALA A 75 1.48 -7.74 5.52
CA ALA A 75 0.82 -6.96 6.56
C ALA A 75 -0.28 -6.06 5.96
N TRP A 76 0.03 -5.37 4.87
CA TRP A 76 -0.93 -4.56 4.12
C TRP A 76 -2.12 -5.39 3.62
N LEU A 77 -1.87 -6.55 3.00
CA LEU A 77 -2.94 -7.42 2.49
C LEU A 77 -3.84 -7.94 3.61
N ARG A 78 -3.29 -8.26 4.79
CA ARG A 78 -4.10 -8.63 5.96
C ARG A 78 -5.01 -7.49 6.40
N ALA A 79 -4.48 -6.27 6.47
CA ALA A 79 -5.27 -5.08 6.81
C ALA A 79 -6.39 -4.83 5.79
N GLN A 80 -6.11 -4.95 4.49
CA GLN A 80 -7.12 -4.77 3.44
C GLN A 80 -8.23 -5.82 3.52
N ARG A 81 -7.87 -7.10 3.70
CA ARG A 81 -8.87 -8.16 3.87
C ARG A 81 -9.73 -7.94 5.12
N ALA A 82 -9.13 -7.48 6.22
CA ALA A 82 -9.88 -7.15 7.43
C ALA A 82 -10.84 -5.97 7.20
N ALA A 83 -10.42 -4.93 6.48
CA ALA A 83 -11.28 -3.81 6.10
C ALA A 83 -12.45 -4.24 5.21
N MET A 84 -12.20 -5.08 4.21
CA MET A 84 -13.24 -5.64 3.34
C MET A 84 -14.27 -6.46 4.13
N ARG A 85 -13.83 -7.28 5.10
CA ARG A 85 -14.76 -8.04 5.96
C ARG A 85 -15.61 -7.13 6.83
N ARG A 86 -15.01 -6.09 7.42
CA ARG A 86 -15.75 -5.09 8.22
C ARG A 86 -16.79 -4.35 7.37
N ALA A 87 -16.43 -3.97 6.15
CA ALA A 87 -17.36 -3.34 5.22
C ALA A 87 -18.51 -4.29 4.82
N ALA A 88 -18.21 -5.57 4.57
CA ALA A 88 -19.22 -6.57 4.27
C ALA A 88 -20.19 -6.79 5.44
N ALA A 89 -19.68 -6.86 6.68
CA ALA A 89 -20.51 -6.97 7.88
C ALA A 89 -21.42 -5.75 8.06
N ALA A 90 -20.87 -4.53 7.93
CA ALA A 90 -21.65 -3.30 8.02
C ALA A 90 -22.76 -3.21 6.95
N ASN A 91 -22.50 -3.71 5.73
CA ASN A 91 -23.52 -3.76 4.69
C ASN A 91 -24.60 -4.81 4.97
N ALA A 92 -24.26 -5.93 5.62
CA ALA A 92 -25.24 -6.94 6.02
C ALA A 92 -26.21 -6.40 7.07
N ASP A 93 -25.71 -5.62 8.04
CA ASP A 93 -26.51 -4.98 9.08
C ASP A 93 -27.51 -3.94 8.51
N LEU A 94 -27.22 -3.38 7.32
CA LEU A 94 -28.11 -2.46 6.60
C LEU A 94 -29.20 -3.16 5.78
N THR A 95 -29.19 -4.49 5.68
CA THR A 95 -30.23 -5.24 4.95
C THR A 95 -31.47 -5.36 5.85
N PRO A 96 -32.61 -4.71 5.52
CA PRO A 96 -33.79 -4.76 6.38
C PRO A 96 -34.28 -6.21 6.51
N PRO A 97 -34.86 -6.60 7.67
CA PRO A 97 -35.45 -7.93 7.81
C PRO A 97 -36.47 -8.13 6.69
N ALA A 98 -36.38 -9.28 6.01
CA ALA A 98 -37.32 -9.65 4.97
C ALA A 98 -38.75 -9.35 5.45
N ALA A 99 -39.47 -8.52 4.69
CA ALA A 99 -40.84 -8.16 5.02
C ALA A 99 -41.63 -9.46 5.31
N PRO A 100 -42.40 -9.53 6.41
CA PRO A 100 -43.17 -10.73 6.72
C PRO A 100 -44.04 -11.07 5.51
N PRO A 101 -44.23 -12.37 5.18
CA PRO A 101 -45.04 -12.76 4.04
C PRO A 101 -46.43 -12.14 4.23
N ALA A 102 -46.85 -11.34 3.25
CA ALA A 102 -48.17 -10.72 3.24
C ALA A 102 -49.20 -11.83 3.48
N SER A 103 -49.92 -11.75 4.60
CA SER A 103 -51.03 -12.65 4.88
C SER A 103 -52.11 -12.37 3.83
N VAL A 104 -52.15 -13.21 2.79
CA VAL A 104 -53.23 -13.18 1.81
C VAL A 104 -54.50 -13.68 2.51
N PRO A 105 -55.56 -12.87 2.64
CA PRO A 105 -56.81 -13.37 3.21
C PRO A 105 -57.41 -14.38 2.23
N ALA A 106 -57.76 -15.56 2.75
CA ALA A 106 -58.53 -16.55 2.02
C ALA A 106 -59.91 -15.95 1.70
N ALA A 107 -60.19 -15.73 0.42
CA ALA A 107 -61.52 -15.40 -0.05
C ALA A 107 -62.43 -16.63 0.13
N THR A 108 -63.57 -16.41 0.79
CA THR A 108 -64.69 -17.34 0.94
C THR A 108 -65.52 -17.39 -0.35
#